data_AF-A0AAX0U6P8-F1
#
_entry.id   AF-A0AAX0U6P8-F1
#
_cell.length_a   1.000
_cell.length_b   1.000
_cell.length_c   1.000
_cell.angle_alpha   90.00
_cell.angle_beta   90.00
_cell.angle_gamma   90.00
#
_symmetry.space_group_name_H-M   'P 1'
#
loop_
_entity.id
_entity.type
_entity.pdbx_description
1 polymer ?
#
loop_
_entity_poly.entity_id
_entity_poly.type
_entity_poly.pdbx_seq_one_letter_code
_entity_poly.pdbx_strand_id
1 'polypeptide(L)'
;NGAGAAATGHQSTALGAGAQAAGSQGVASGWNANASGTQGVAIGGNASAQGNQSIALGANASATGDHSIALGAGSQATGSNSVALGQGSIADRDNSVSVGSDGGERNVTNVANGWHDTDAVNFRQLREVARYAYSGIAAATALAMIPDVDAGKTFSIGVGTGGYLGYQAVAVGASARLGQNLKVRVGAGISAASTTWGAGASYSW
;
A
#
# COMPACT_ATOMS: atom_id res chain seq x y z
N ASN A 1 -42.29 -10.63 -8.98
CA ASN A 1 -43.55 -10.80 -8.22
C ASN A 1 -43.27 -11.12 -6.77
N GLY A 2 -43.58 -10.19 -5.86
CA GLY A 2 -43.56 -10.35 -4.40
C GLY A 2 -44.54 -9.35 -3.79
N ALA A 3 -45.20 -9.70 -2.68
CA ALA A 3 -46.15 -8.80 -2.03
C ALA A 3 -45.46 -7.48 -1.63
N GLY A 4 -46.00 -6.34 -2.04
CA GLY A 4 -45.41 -5.02 -1.76
C GLY A 4 -44.18 -4.66 -2.60
N ALA A 5 -43.84 -5.41 -3.64
CA ALA A 5 -42.83 -4.98 -4.61
C ALA A 5 -43.32 -3.75 -5.38
N ALA A 6 -42.50 -2.70 -5.47
CA ALA A 6 -42.85 -1.44 -6.10
C ALA A 6 -41.73 -0.95 -7.04
N ALA A 7 -42.00 -0.93 -8.34
CA ALA A 7 -41.16 -0.33 -9.36
C ALA A 7 -41.76 1.03 -9.74
N THR A 8 -41.41 2.09 -9.00
CA THR A 8 -41.99 3.44 -9.18
C THR A 8 -41.13 4.35 -10.05
N GLY A 9 -39.85 4.04 -10.20
CA GLY A 9 -38.97 4.73 -11.14
C GLY A 9 -39.28 4.42 -12.61
N HIS A 10 -39.04 5.39 -13.49
CA HIS A 10 -39.18 5.17 -14.94
C HIS A 10 -38.23 4.05 -15.40
N GLN A 11 -38.76 3.03 -16.09
CA GLN A 11 -38.02 1.83 -16.54
C GLN A 11 -37.37 1.01 -15.40
N SER A 12 -37.90 1.09 -14.17
CA SER A 12 -37.34 0.34 -13.04
C SER A 12 -37.89 -1.09 -12.94
N THR A 13 -37.21 -1.94 -12.16
CA THR A 13 -37.61 -3.33 -11.92
C THR A 13 -37.54 -3.65 -10.44
N ALA A 14 -38.63 -4.19 -9.86
CA ALA A 14 -38.70 -4.59 -8.46
C ALA A 14 -39.15 -6.06 -8.33
N LEU A 15 -38.33 -6.90 -7.69
CA LEU A 15 -38.55 -8.34 -7.53
C LEU A 15 -38.30 -8.75 -6.07
N GLY A 16 -39.31 -9.35 -5.42
CA GLY A 16 -39.24 -9.77 -4.02
C GLY A 16 -40.19 -8.97 -3.13
N ALA A 17 -40.60 -9.55 -2.01
CA ALA A 17 -41.56 -8.89 -1.12
C ALA A 17 -40.94 -7.61 -0.53
N GLY A 18 -41.65 -6.48 -0.63
CA GLY A 18 -41.18 -5.17 -0.18
C GLY A 18 -40.04 -4.55 -1.00
N ALA A 19 -39.61 -5.17 -2.11
CA ALA A 19 -38.57 -4.59 -2.97
C ALA A 19 -39.03 -3.25 -3.56
N GLN A 20 -38.20 -2.22 -3.53
CA GLN A 20 -38.51 -0.86 -4.00
C GLN A 20 -37.46 -0.39 -4.99
N ALA A 21 -37.86 -0.18 -6.24
CA ALA A 21 -37.04 0.43 -7.28
C ALA A 21 -37.61 1.80 -7.65
N ALA A 22 -37.22 2.81 -6.87
CA ALA A 22 -37.72 4.19 -6.97
C ALA A 22 -36.87 5.08 -7.89
N GLY A 23 -35.58 4.76 -8.07
CA GLY A 23 -34.73 5.45 -9.03
C GLY A 23 -35.12 5.10 -10.48
N SER A 24 -35.02 6.06 -11.40
CA SER A 24 -35.19 5.76 -12.83
C SER A 24 -34.14 4.73 -13.26
N GLN A 25 -34.56 3.72 -14.03
CA GLN A 25 -33.74 2.59 -14.46
C GLN A 25 -33.14 1.78 -13.29
N GLY A 26 -33.71 1.92 -12.08
CA GLY A 26 -33.25 1.19 -10.90
C GLY A 26 -33.68 -0.28 -10.92
N VAL A 27 -32.89 -1.15 -10.30
CA VAL A 27 -33.18 -2.57 -10.14
C VAL A 27 -33.10 -2.94 -8.67
N ALA A 28 -34.23 -3.35 -8.08
CA ALA A 28 -34.30 -3.88 -6.73
C ALA A 28 -34.73 -5.35 -6.76
N SER A 29 -33.87 -6.26 -6.31
CA SER A 29 -34.15 -7.70 -6.29
C SER A 29 -33.77 -8.32 -4.96
N GLY A 30 -34.78 -8.66 -4.15
CA GLY A 30 -34.61 -9.23 -2.81
C GLY A 30 -35.70 -8.74 -1.86
N TRP A 31 -35.87 -9.43 -0.73
CA TRP A 31 -36.77 -8.96 0.32
C TRP A 31 -36.33 -7.58 0.82
N ASN A 32 -37.19 -6.57 0.75
CA ASN A 32 -36.87 -5.18 1.12
C ASN A 32 -35.62 -4.58 0.43
N ALA A 33 -35.22 -5.10 -0.73
CA ALA A 33 -34.16 -4.45 -1.52
C ALA A 33 -34.64 -3.04 -1.94
N ASN A 34 -33.78 -2.03 -1.85
CA ASN A 34 -34.13 -0.64 -2.15
C ASN A 34 -33.11 -0.03 -3.13
N ALA A 35 -33.54 0.23 -4.36
CA ALA A 35 -32.81 0.98 -5.37
C ALA A 35 -33.47 2.35 -5.59
N SER A 36 -33.09 3.34 -4.79
CA SER A 36 -33.63 4.70 -4.87
C SER A 36 -32.78 5.65 -5.70
N GLY A 37 -31.50 5.35 -5.89
CA GLY A 37 -30.63 6.11 -6.79
C GLY A 37 -30.96 5.88 -8.26
N THR A 38 -30.82 6.91 -9.10
CA THR A 38 -30.98 6.77 -10.56
C THR A 38 -29.98 5.75 -11.08
N GLN A 39 -30.41 4.77 -11.88
CA GLN A 39 -29.59 3.64 -12.34
C GLN A 39 -28.99 2.80 -11.19
N GLY A 40 -29.57 2.87 -9.99
CA GLY A 40 -29.12 2.10 -8.83
C GLY A 40 -29.48 0.62 -8.93
N VAL A 41 -28.60 -0.27 -8.47
CA VAL A 41 -28.83 -1.73 -8.49
C VAL A 41 -28.68 -2.28 -7.08
N ALA A 42 -29.77 -2.73 -6.47
CA ALA A 42 -29.81 -3.35 -5.16
C ALA A 42 -30.23 -4.82 -5.27
N ILE A 43 -29.33 -5.76 -4.99
CA ILE A 43 -29.60 -7.20 -5.09
C ILE A 43 -29.21 -7.87 -3.77
N GLY A 44 -30.19 -8.47 -3.09
CA GLY A 44 -30.06 -9.09 -1.78
C GLY A 44 -31.12 -8.60 -0.80
N GLY A 45 -31.36 -9.36 0.28
CA GLY A 45 -32.28 -8.93 1.33
C GLY A 45 -31.80 -7.65 2.02
N ASN A 46 -32.64 -6.62 2.11
CA ASN A 46 -32.29 -5.28 2.60
C ASN A 46 -31.08 -4.62 1.89
N ALA A 47 -30.69 -5.06 0.70
CA ALA A 47 -29.66 -4.37 -0.07
C ALA A 47 -30.15 -2.95 -0.41
N SER A 48 -29.29 -1.94 -0.34
CA SER A 48 -29.67 -0.54 -0.53
C SER A 48 -28.71 0.19 -1.46
N ALA A 49 -29.17 0.56 -2.65
CA ALA A 49 -28.46 1.37 -3.64
C ALA A 49 -29.12 2.75 -3.71
N GLN A 50 -28.63 3.70 -2.91
CA GLN A 50 -29.23 5.04 -2.76
C GLN A 50 -28.51 6.12 -3.56
N GLY A 51 -27.20 5.97 -3.78
CA GLY A 51 -26.45 6.86 -4.65
C GLY A 51 -26.84 6.68 -6.12
N ASN A 52 -26.72 7.75 -6.92
CA ASN A 52 -26.90 7.64 -8.36
C ASN A 52 -25.83 6.71 -8.94
N GLN A 53 -26.21 5.84 -9.86
CA GLN A 53 -25.35 4.83 -10.49
C GLN A 53 -24.65 3.92 -9.48
N SER A 54 -25.23 3.73 -8.28
CA SER A 54 -24.65 2.88 -7.25
C SER A 54 -25.08 1.42 -7.36
N ILE A 55 -24.25 0.51 -6.86
CA ILE A 55 -24.50 -0.94 -6.89
C ILE A 55 -24.32 -1.51 -5.48
N ALA A 56 -25.36 -2.11 -4.93
CA ALA A 56 -25.33 -2.85 -3.67
C ALA A 56 -25.68 -4.33 -3.92
N LEU A 57 -24.70 -5.22 -3.81
CA LEU A 57 -24.85 -6.65 -4.03
C LEU A 57 -24.51 -7.42 -2.75
N GLY A 58 -25.53 -7.99 -2.11
CA GLY A 58 -25.41 -8.77 -0.87
C GLY A 58 -26.47 -8.39 0.16
N ALA A 59 -26.77 -9.29 1.09
CA ALA A 59 -27.72 -8.99 2.16
C ALA A 59 -27.21 -7.83 3.04
N ASN A 60 -28.03 -6.79 3.23
CA ASN A 60 -27.67 -5.55 3.92
C ASN A 60 -26.48 -4.80 3.32
N ALA A 61 -26.10 -5.06 2.06
CA ALA A 61 -25.11 -4.22 1.36
C ALA A 61 -25.69 -2.81 1.17
N SER A 62 -24.88 -1.77 1.36
CA SER A 62 -25.32 -0.37 1.31
C SER A 62 -24.37 0.47 0.46
N ALA A 63 -24.86 1.00 -0.65
CA ALA A 63 -24.13 1.86 -1.57
C ALA A 63 -24.84 3.22 -1.64
N THR A 64 -24.45 4.13 -0.75
CA THR A 64 -25.09 5.46 -0.57
C THR A 64 -24.32 6.60 -1.23
N GLY A 65 -23.04 6.41 -1.55
CA GLY A 65 -22.29 7.38 -2.35
C GLY A 65 -22.70 7.31 -3.83
N ASP A 66 -22.65 8.44 -4.53
CA ASP A 66 -22.86 8.44 -5.99
C ASP A 66 -21.73 7.65 -6.67
N HIS A 67 -22.04 6.86 -7.70
CA HIS A 67 -21.12 5.96 -8.41
C HIS A 67 -20.47 4.88 -7.50
N SER A 68 -21.01 4.64 -6.30
CA SER A 68 -20.43 3.72 -5.34
C SER A 68 -20.81 2.26 -5.60
N ILE A 69 -19.96 1.32 -5.20
CA ILE A 69 -20.19 -0.12 -5.34
C ILE A 69 -19.93 -0.81 -4.01
N ALA A 70 -20.95 -1.43 -3.41
CA ALA A 70 -20.86 -2.27 -2.23
C ALA A 70 -21.09 -3.74 -2.62
N LEU A 71 -20.04 -4.56 -2.57
CA LEU A 71 -20.05 -5.96 -2.98
C LEU A 71 -19.77 -6.88 -1.79
N GLY A 72 -20.82 -7.45 -1.20
CA GLY A 72 -20.76 -8.39 -0.09
C GLY A 72 -21.79 -8.08 0.99
N ALA A 73 -22.17 -9.09 1.77
CA ALA A 73 -23.13 -8.90 2.85
C ALA A 73 -22.62 -7.88 3.88
N GLY A 74 -23.47 -6.89 4.22
CA GLY A 74 -23.12 -5.81 5.15
C GLY A 74 -21.98 -4.88 4.68
N SER A 75 -21.56 -4.96 3.41
CA SER A 75 -20.59 -4.00 2.85
C SER A 75 -21.23 -2.60 2.77
N GLN A 76 -20.43 -1.56 2.98
CA GLN A 76 -20.88 -0.16 3.03
C GLN A 76 -19.97 0.70 2.17
N ALA A 77 -20.48 1.23 1.06
CA ALA A 77 -19.78 2.18 0.19
C ALA A 77 -20.48 3.54 0.30
N THR A 78 -19.97 4.42 1.17
CA THR A 78 -20.56 5.73 1.48
C THR A 78 -19.82 6.88 0.80
N GLY A 79 -18.56 6.68 0.38
CA GLY A 79 -17.82 7.64 -0.44
C GLY A 79 -18.31 7.67 -1.90
N SER A 80 -18.22 8.82 -2.54
CA SER A 80 -18.52 8.95 -3.97
C SER A 80 -17.44 8.24 -4.81
N ASN A 81 -17.84 7.53 -5.87
CA ASN A 81 -16.95 6.73 -6.70
C ASN A 81 -16.08 5.74 -5.88
N SER A 82 -16.66 5.18 -4.80
CA SER A 82 -15.96 4.26 -3.91
C SER A 82 -16.40 2.80 -4.14
N VAL A 83 -15.55 1.85 -3.78
CA VAL A 83 -15.83 0.41 -3.87
C VAL A 83 -15.55 -0.24 -2.52
N ALA A 84 -16.59 -0.76 -1.85
CA ALA A 84 -16.44 -1.65 -0.71
C ALA A 84 -16.49 -3.12 -1.18
N LEU A 85 -15.35 -3.81 -1.18
CA LEU A 85 -15.20 -5.16 -1.70
C LEU A 85 -15.05 -6.17 -0.56
N GLY A 86 -16.03 -7.06 -0.41
CA GLY A 86 -16.06 -8.13 0.59
C GLY A 86 -17.09 -7.88 1.71
N GLN A 87 -17.44 -8.96 2.43
CA GLN A 87 -18.39 -8.92 3.54
C GLN A 87 -17.92 -7.93 4.62
N GLY A 88 -18.79 -7.00 5.03
CA GLY A 88 -18.48 -6.02 6.06
C GLY A 88 -17.41 -4.98 5.70
N SER A 89 -16.94 -4.91 4.46
CA SER A 89 -15.99 -3.86 4.05
C SER A 89 -16.66 -2.48 4.10
N ILE A 90 -15.88 -1.45 4.47
CA ILE A 90 -16.34 -0.06 4.58
C ILE A 90 -15.45 0.81 3.70
N ALA A 91 -16.04 1.44 2.68
CA ALA A 91 -15.42 2.43 1.82
C ALA A 91 -16.07 3.79 2.05
N ASP A 92 -15.51 4.58 2.96
CA ASP A 92 -16.03 5.87 3.43
C ASP A 92 -15.29 7.09 2.87
N ARG A 93 -14.35 6.85 1.94
CA ARG A 93 -13.59 7.88 1.24
C ARG A 93 -13.93 7.89 -0.24
N ASP A 94 -14.03 9.08 -0.80
CA ASP A 94 -14.24 9.26 -2.24
C ASP A 94 -13.09 8.65 -3.05
N ASN A 95 -13.38 8.14 -4.24
CA ASN A 95 -12.40 7.60 -5.18
C ASN A 95 -11.48 6.51 -4.58
N SER A 96 -12.04 5.62 -3.76
CA SER A 96 -11.26 4.59 -3.05
C SER A 96 -11.83 3.19 -3.21
N VAL A 97 -10.96 2.19 -3.09
CA VAL A 97 -11.35 0.78 -2.98
C VAL A 97 -10.98 0.30 -1.59
N SER A 98 -11.96 -0.09 -0.80
CA SER A 98 -11.76 -0.73 0.50
C SER A 98 -11.95 -2.23 0.39
N VAL A 99 -10.99 -2.99 0.90
CA VAL A 99 -11.04 -4.46 0.96
C VAL A 99 -11.34 -4.96 2.38
N GLY A 100 -11.70 -4.08 3.31
CA GLY A 100 -11.93 -4.42 4.72
C GLY A 100 -12.56 -3.26 5.49
N SER A 101 -12.33 -3.24 6.79
CA SER A 101 -12.73 -2.16 7.70
C SER A 101 -11.63 -1.94 8.73
N ASP A 102 -11.74 -0.89 9.55
CA ASP A 102 -10.85 -0.67 10.70
C ASP A 102 -10.84 -1.91 11.63
N GLY A 103 -9.65 -2.47 11.87
CA GLY A 103 -9.45 -3.71 12.63
C GLY A 103 -9.94 -4.98 11.94
N GLY A 104 -10.45 -4.87 10.71
CA GLY A 104 -10.97 -5.94 9.86
C GLY A 104 -10.26 -5.98 8.51
N GLU A 105 -8.95 -5.75 8.51
CA GLU A 105 -8.13 -5.72 7.30
C GLU A 105 -8.01 -7.10 6.64
N ARG A 106 -7.73 -7.10 5.34
CA ARG A 106 -7.52 -8.31 4.56
C ARG A 106 -6.18 -8.28 3.84
N ASN A 107 -5.59 -9.46 3.70
CA ASN A 107 -4.44 -9.65 2.83
C ASN A 107 -4.90 -9.65 1.36
N VAL A 108 -4.24 -8.84 0.53
CA VAL A 108 -4.34 -8.93 -0.93
C VAL A 108 -3.22 -9.83 -1.43
N THR A 109 -3.56 -11.03 -1.91
CA THR A 109 -2.59 -12.07 -2.29
C THR A 109 -2.48 -12.21 -3.81
N ASN A 110 -1.42 -12.90 -4.27
CA ASN A 110 -1.13 -13.11 -5.70
C ASN A 110 -0.92 -11.81 -6.50
N VAL A 111 -0.41 -10.76 -5.84
CA VAL A 111 -0.04 -9.49 -6.49
C VAL A 111 1.30 -9.65 -7.21
N ALA A 112 1.29 -9.49 -8.54
CA ALA A 112 2.50 -9.48 -9.36
C ALA A 112 3.41 -8.28 -9.01
N ASN A 113 4.64 -8.24 -9.54
CA ASN A 113 5.50 -7.07 -9.34
C ASN A 113 4.93 -5.88 -10.12
N GLY A 114 4.83 -4.71 -9.48
CA GLY A 114 4.46 -3.47 -10.16
C GLY A 114 5.55 -2.98 -11.12
N TRP A 115 5.14 -2.42 -12.26
CA TRP A 115 6.01 -1.93 -13.35
C TRP A 115 5.87 -0.42 -13.57
N HIS A 116 4.70 0.15 -13.30
CA HIS A 116 4.44 1.59 -13.34
C HIS A 116 4.38 2.19 -11.93
N ASP A 117 4.54 3.52 -11.84
CA ASP A 117 4.56 4.25 -10.57
C ASP A 117 3.26 4.11 -9.75
N THR A 118 2.14 3.79 -10.41
CA THR A 118 0.83 3.61 -9.79
C THR A 118 0.46 2.14 -9.54
N ASP A 119 1.36 1.20 -9.82
CA ASP A 119 1.11 -0.21 -9.55
C ASP A 119 1.33 -0.53 -8.07
N ALA A 120 0.58 -1.51 -7.56
CA ALA A 120 0.78 -2.01 -6.20
C ALA A 120 2.16 -2.66 -6.05
N VAL A 121 2.84 -2.36 -4.95
CA VAL A 121 4.12 -3.00 -4.58
C VAL A 121 3.83 -4.25 -3.75
N ASN A 122 4.39 -5.39 -4.15
CA ASN A 122 4.27 -6.63 -3.37
C ASN A 122 5.42 -6.80 -2.35
N PHE A 123 5.28 -7.77 -1.45
CA PHE A 123 6.28 -8.01 -0.39
C PHE A 123 7.68 -8.38 -0.91
N ARG A 124 7.79 -8.97 -2.11
CA ARG A 124 9.09 -9.30 -2.71
C ARG A 124 9.88 -8.03 -3.03
N GLN A 125 9.24 -7.06 -3.68
CA GLN A 125 9.84 -5.77 -4.02
C GLN A 125 10.24 -5.00 -2.76
N LEU A 126 9.38 -4.97 -1.72
CA LEU A 126 9.72 -4.32 -0.45
C LEU A 126 10.93 -4.97 0.24
N ARG A 127 10.99 -6.31 0.27
CA ARG A 127 12.14 -7.04 0.84
C ARG A 127 13.43 -6.79 0.09
N GLU A 128 13.35 -6.56 -1.21
CA GLU A 128 14.51 -6.22 -2.02
C GLU A 128 15.07 -4.84 -1.67
N VAL A 129 14.20 -3.84 -1.51
CA VAL A 129 14.59 -2.51 -0.98
C VAL A 129 15.25 -2.64 0.40
N ALA A 130 14.63 -3.40 1.32
CA ALA A 130 15.18 -3.61 2.66
C ALA A 130 16.57 -4.29 2.61
N ARG A 131 16.74 -5.28 1.73
CA ARG A 131 18.02 -5.98 1.52
C ARG A 131 19.12 -5.01 1.09
N TYR A 132 18.86 -4.16 0.09
CA TYR A 132 19.81 -3.16 -0.39
C TYR A 132 20.16 -2.15 0.71
N ALA A 133 19.15 -1.67 1.45
CA ALA A 133 19.34 -0.72 2.54
C ALA A 133 20.20 -1.30 3.68
N TYR A 134 19.85 -2.48 4.19
CA TYR A 134 20.57 -3.11 5.30
C TYR A 134 22.00 -3.50 4.92
N SER A 135 22.19 -3.97 3.69
CA SER A 135 23.50 -4.26 3.11
C SER A 135 24.36 -2.99 3.02
N GLY A 136 23.76 -1.86 2.61
CA GLY A 136 24.42 -0.55 2.56
C GLY A 136 24.83 -0.04 3.93
N ILE A 137 23.97 -0.19 4.95
CA ILE A 137 24.30 0.18 6.35
C ILE A 137 25.45 -0.68 6.87
N ALA A 138 25.42 -1.99 6.66
CA ALA A 138 26.53 -2.86 7.06
C ALA A 138 27.86 -2.42 6.42
N ALA A 139 27.83 -2.04 5.14
CA ALA A 139 29.01 -1.54 4.42
C ALA A 139 29.49 -0.16 4.94
N ALA A 140 28.57 0.73 5.31
CA ALA A 140 28.91 2.00 5.96
C ALA A 140 29.55 1.78 7.35
N THR A 141 29.03 0.84 8.15
CA THR A 141 29.65 0.45 9.42
C THR A 141 31.06 -0.12 9.21
N ALA A 142 31.25 -0.93 8.17
CA ALA A 142 32.56 -1.48 7.82
C ALA A 142 33.55 -0.36 7.45
N LEU A 143 33.12 0.63 6.66
CA LEU A 143 33.92 1.81 6.31
C LEU A 143 34.37 2.60 7.54
N ALA A 144 33.48 2.77 8.53
CA ALA A 144 33.78 3.50 9.76
C ALA A 144 34.80 2.78 10.68
N MET A 145 34.98 1.47 10.50
CA MET A 145 35.93 0.66 11.27
C MET A 145 37.30 0.53 10.59
N ILE A 146 37.53 1.19 9.45
CA ILE A 146 38.84 1.21 8.79
C ILE A 146 39.81 2.04 9.64
N PRO A 147 40.94 1.48 10.10
CA PRO A 147 41.93 2.21 10.88
C PRO A 147 42.60 3.34 10.09
N ASP A 148 42.97 4.39 10.81
CA ASP A 148 43.62 5.56 10.24
C ASP A 148 45.14 5.46 10.15
N VAL A 149 45.74 6.36 9.39
CA VAL A 149 47.19 6.55 9.37
C VAL A 149 47.68 7.02 10.74
N ASP A 150 48.59 6.22 11.30
CA ASP A 150 49.25 6.43 12.59
C ASP A 150 50.01 7.77 12.66
N ALA A 151 50.38 8.18 13.86
CA ALA A 151 51.26 9.32 14.09
C ALA A 151 52.65 9.10 13.47
N GLY A 152 53.18 10.12 12.77
CA GLY A 152 54.48 10.05 12.10
C GLY A 152 54.50 9.23 10.79
N LYS A 153 53.37 8.64 10.38
CA LYS A 153 53.22 7.97 9.07
C LYS A 153 52.44 8.85 8.10
N THR A 154 52.69 8.68 6.80
CA THR A 154 52.11 9.49 5.73
C THR A 154 50.97 8.79 5.00
N PHE A 155 50.89 7.46 5.04
CA PHE A 155 49.90 6.67 4.32
C PHE A 155 49.56 5.38 5.08
N SER A 156 48.31 4.94 5.00
CA SER A 156 47.85 3.62 5.45
C SER A 156 46.80 3.05 4.53
N ILE A 157 46.72 1.72 4.49
CA ILE A 157 45.59 0.97 3.92
C ILE A 157 45.03 0.12 5.06
N GLY A 158 43.70 0.08 5.17
CA GLY A 158 43.03 -0.67 6.21
C GLY A 158 41.85 -1.47 5.66
N VAL A 159 41.43 -2.45 6.45
CA VAL A 159 40.23 -3.24 6.22
C VAL A 159 39.33 -3.07 7.44
N GLY A 160 38.03 -2.85 7.20
CA GLY A 160 37.01 -2.81 8.22
C GLY A 160 35.93 -3.84 7.94
N THR A 161 35.25 -4.30 8.98
CA THR A 161 34.10 -5.19 8.87
C THR A 161 32.90 -4.57 9.57
N GLY A 162 31.70 -4.87 9.10
CA GLY A 162 30.48 -4.27 9.62
C GLY A 162 29.30 -5.23 9.49
N GLY A 163 28.37 -5.12 10.44
CA GLY A 163 27.16 -5.92 10.44
C GLY A 163 25.93 -5.09 10.77
N TYR A 164 24.78 -5.43 10.19
CA TYR A 164 23.50 -4.80 10.50
C TYR A 164 22.33 -5.75 10.23
N LEU A 165 21.53 -6.05 11.25
CA LEU A 165 20.34 -6.93 11.17
C LEU A 165 20.57 -8.23 10.38
N GLY A 166 21.71 -8.90 10.62
CA GLY A 166 22.08 -10.15 9.95
C GLY A 166 22.81 -10.00 8.61
N TYR A 167 22.95 -8.78 8.09
CA TYR A 167 23.78 -8.49 6.93
C TYR A 167 25.22 -8.19 7.36
N GLN A 168 26.18 -8.61 6.55
CA GLN A 168 27.61 -8.40 6.78
C GLN A 168 28.24 -7.70 5.59
N ALA A 169 29.28 -6.93 5.86
CA ALA A 169 30.07 -6.25 4.84
C ALA A 169 31.53 -6.16 5.25
N VAL A 170 32.39 -6.02 4.24
CA VAL A 170 33.81 -5.75 4.38
C VAL A 170 34.11 -4.47 3.61
N ALA A 171 34.97 -3.62 4.15
CA ALA A 171 35.41 -2.41 3.49
C ALA A 171 36.93 -2.34 3.46
N VAL A 172 37.45 -1.72 2.39
CA VAL A 172 38.87 -1.41 2.23
C VAL A 172 38.98 0.08 1.99
N GLY A 173 39.98 0.70 2.60
CA GLY A 173 40.20 2.13 2.45
C GLY A 173 41.66 2.50 2.60
N ALA A 174 41.97 3.69 2.12
CA ALA A 174 43.27 4.31 2.27
C ALA A 174 43.12 5.64 3.00
N SER A 175 44.08 5.95 3.85
CA SER A 175 44.18 7.27 4.46
C SER A 175 45.58 7.83 4.27
N ALA A 176 45.65 9.15 4.09
CA ALA A 176 46.90 9.88 3.93
C ALA A 176 46.95 11.07 4.88
N ARG A 177 48.13 11.34 5.42
CA ARG A 177 48.41 12.52 6.24
C ARG A 177 49.18 13.54 5.40
N LEU A 178 48.63 14.73 5.26
CA LEU A 178 49.18 15.84 4.49
C LEU A 178 49.70 16.90 5.47
N GLY A 179 50.97 16.79 5.87
CA GLY A 179 51.56 17.64 6.90
C GLY A 179 51.24 17.18 8.33
N GLN A 180 51.29 18.08 9.30
CA GLN A 180 51.06 17.74 10.72
C GLN A 180 49.59 17.66 11.10
N ASN A 181 48.73 18.43 10.41
CA ASN A 181 47.39 18.77 10.89
C ASN A 181 46.27 18.23 9.99
N LEU A 182 46.53 17.88 8.72
CA LEU A 182 45.51 17.43 7.77
C LEU A 182 45.61 15.91 7.51
N LYS A 183 44.46 15.23 7.57
CA LYS A 183 44.30 13.85 7.12
C LYS A 183 43.16 13.76 6.11
N VAL A 184 43.32 12.89 5.13
CA VAL A 184 42.29 12.55 4.13
C VAL A 184 42.10 11.04 4.09
N ARG A 185 40.89 10.58 3.79
CA ARG A 185 40.51 9.17 3.74
C ARG A 185 39.58 8.92 2.59
N VAL A 186 39.71 7.75 1.99
CA VAL A 186 38.81 7.21 0.98
C VAL A 186 38.60 5.73 1.27
N GLY A 187 37.42 5.21 0.95
CA GLY A 187 37.17 3.78 1.07
C GLY A 187 35.95 3.32 0.29
N ALA A 188 35.89 2.01 0.07
CA ALA A 188 34.74 1.33 -0.47
C ALA A 188 34.38 0.11 0.39
N GLY A 189 33.09 -0.09 0.60
CA GLY A 189 32.50 -1.23 1.29
C GLY A 189 31.73 -2.12 0.33
N ILE A 190 31.87 -3.43 0.46
CA ILE A 190 31.14 -4.43 -0.31
C ILE A 190 30.37 -5.32 0.66
N SER A 191 29.13 -5.60 0.30
CA SER A 191 28.21 -6.48 1.02
C SER A 191 27.51 -7.41 0.03
N ALA A 192 26.69 -8.34 0.54
CA ALA A 192 26.00 -9.32 -0.31
C ALA A 192 25.06 -8.71 -1.36
N ALA A 193 24.57 -7.47 -1.15
CA ALA A 193 23.62 -6.84 -2.08
C ALA A 193 24.02 -5.43 -2.52
N SER A 194 25.03 -4.79 -1.95
CA SER A 194 25.40 -3.43 -2.33
C SER A 194 26.89 -3.14 -2.21
N THR A 195 27.34 -2.15 -2.97
CA THR A 195 28.66 -1.50 -2.81
C THR A 195 28.42 -0.07 -2.36
N THR A 196 29.18 0.38 -1.36
CA THR A 196 29.17 1.77 -0.89
C THR A 196 30.58 2.34 -1.00
N TRP A 197 30.69 3.65 -1.11
CA TRP A 197 31.98 4.33 -1.08
C TRP A 197 31.85 5.63 -0.29
N GLY A 198 32.97 6.11 0.23
CA GLY A 198 33.03 7.34 0.99
C GLY A 198 34.40 7.96 0.94
N ALA A 199 34.45 9.26 1.17
CA ALA A 199 35.67 10.03 1.33
C ALA A 199 35.47 11.05 2.46
N GLY A 200 36.55 11.42 3.13
CA GLY A 200 36.50 12.40 4.21
C GLY A 200 37.86 13.04 4.46
N ALA A 201 37.85 14.18 5.14
CA ALA A 201 39.05 14.87 5.59
C ALA A 201 38.86 15.37 7.02
N SER A 202 39.93 15.44 7.79
CA SER A 202 39.94 15.97 9.15
C SER A 202 41.16 16.86 9.35
N TYR A 203 40.97 17.98 10.04
CA TYR A 203 42.03 18.90 10.42
C TYR A 203 42.11 19.00 11.95
N SER A 204 43.32 18.99 12.52
CA SER A 204 43.56 19.12 13.97
C SER A 204 44.35 20.40 14.25
N TRP A 205 44.08 21.11 15.34
CA TRP A 205 44.83 22.29 15.79
C TRP A 205 45.52 22.04 17.13
#